data_AF-A0A8H6AQ83-F1
#
_entry.id   AF-A0A8H6AQ83-F1
#
_cell.length_a   1.000
_cell.length_b   1.000
_cell.length_c   1.000
_cell.angle_alpha   90.00
_cell.angle_beta   90.00
_cell.angle_gamma   90.00
#
_symmetry.space_group_name_H-M   'P 1'
#
loop_
_entity.id
_entity.type
_entity.pdbx_description
1 polymer ?
#
loop_
_entity_poly.entity_id
_entity_poly.type
_entity_poly.pdbx_seq_one_letter_code
_entity_poly.pdbx_strand_id
1 'polypeptide(L)'
;VDGVGVIRNAGRHIEPALKDINALDDSLHFDKIMVIHHTDSGAIHFTNEDIRDSLRACMPTKHHHEINYMAFGAIDNLKQSVINDIAILRENHYTRRIR
;
A
#
# COMPACT_ATOMS: atom_id res chain seq x y z
N VAL A 1 23.80 6.98 8.75
CA VAL A 1 23.82 5.62 8.17
C VAL A 1 23.56 5.80 6.69
N ASP A 2 24.52 5.47 5.85
CA ASP A 2 24.32 5.56 4.40
C ASP A 2 23.63 4.27 3.96
N GLY A 3 22.39 4.38 3.49
CA GLY A 3 21.58 3.22 3.13
C GLY A 3 20.19 3.60 2.62
N VAL A 4 19.51 2.64 1.99
CA VAL A 4 18.15 2.82 1.47
C VAL A 4 17.21 1.90 2.24
N GLY A 5 16.18 2.48 2.86
CA GLY A 5 15.07 1.72 3.43
C GLY A 5 14.19 1.14 2.32
N VAL A 6 13.79 -0.13 2.43
CA VAL A 6 12.95 -0.79 1.43
C VAL A 6 11.69 -1.35 2.10
N ILE A 7 10.54 -0.78 1.76
CA ILE A 7 9.22 -1.22 2.22
C ILE A 7 8.50 -1.92 1.07
N ARG A 8 7.89 -3.08 1.35
CA ARG A 8 7.25 -3.93 0.33
C ARG A 8 5.90 -4.46 0.81
N ASN A 9 4.85 -4.25 0.02
CA ASN A 9 3.52 -4.82 0.22
C ASN A 9 2.90 -5.24 -1.13
N ALA A 10 1.74 -5.89 -1.08
CA ALA A 10 0.95 -6.24 -2.26
C ALA A 10 0.43 -4.97 -2.96
N GLY A 11 0.53 -4.91 -4.28
CA GLY A 11 0.11 -3.73 -5.05
C GLY A 11 1.02 -2.51 -4.96
N ARG A 12 1.98 -2.47 -4.04
CA ARG A 12 2.87 -1.30 -3.80
C ARG A 12 2.15 -0.04 -3.33
N HIS A 13 0.91 -0.18 -2.83
CA HIS A 13 0.12 0.93 -2.30
C HIS A 13 0.77 1.53 -1.06
N ILE A 14 0.66 2.86 -0.93
CA ILE A 14 1.25 3.61 0.17
C ILE A 14 0.47 3.47 1.47
N GLU A 15 -0.86 3.38 1.40
CA GLU A 15 -1.72 3.34 2.59
C GLU A 15 -1.27 2.29 3.64
N PRO A 16 -1.06 1.00 3.30
CA PRO A 16 -0.58 0.02 4.27
C PRO A 16 0.88 0.25 4.73
N ALA A 17 1.67 1.01 3.97
CA ALA A 17 3.05 1.35 4.30
C ALA A 17 3.19 2.64 5.14
N LEU A 18 2.14 3.48 5.25
CA LEU A 18 2.24 4.80 5.90
C LEU A 18 2.78 4.72 7.34
N LYS A 19 2.31 3.75 8.13
CA LYS A 19 2.78 3.56 9.50
C LYS A 19 4.29 3.26 9.57
N ASP A 20 4.80 2.48 8.62
CA ASP A 20 6.19 2.09 8.56
C ASP A 20 7.04 3.28 8.08
N ILE A 21 6.54 4.02 7.09
CA ILE A 21 7.16 5.26 6.60
C ILE A 21 7.27 6.29 7.72
N ASN A 22 6.20 6.52 8.49
CA ASN A 22 6.20 7.48 9.59
C ASN A 22 7.20 7.09 10.69
N ALA A 23 7.19 5.83 11.12
CA ALA A 23 8.10 5.35 12.17
C ALA A 23 9.57 5.45 11.74
N LEU A 24 9.85 5.10 10.48
CA LEU A 24 11.21 5.13 9.96
C LEU A 24 11.68 6.55 9.65
N ASP A 25 10.82 7.45 9.16
CA ASP A 25 11.21 8.85 8.95
C ASP A 25 11.47 9.57 10.28
N ASP A 26 10.70 9.30 11.33
CA ASP A 26 10.95 9.84 12.67
C ASP A 26 12.32 9.40 13.22
N SER A 27 12.72 8.15 12.97
CA SER A 27 13.97 7.60 13.50
C SER A 27 15.20 7.87 12.62
N LEU A 28 15.04 7.84 11.29
CA LEU A 28 16.14 7.85 10.33
C LEU A 28 16.24 9.13 9.52
N HIS A 29 15.20 9.96 9.56
CA HIS A 29 15.14 11.24 8.89
C HIS A 29 15.44 11.17 7.38
N PHE A 30 14.54 10.55 6.60
CA PHE A 30 14.74 10.43 5.15
C PHE A 30 14.64 11.78 4.42
N ASP A 31 15.52 11.99 3.44
CA ASP A 31 15.47 13.17 2.56
C ASP A 31 14.63 12.95 1.30
N LYS A 32 14.38 11.69 0.92
CA LYS A 32 13.67 11.32 -0.31
C LYS A 32 12.91 10.02 -0.14
N ILE A 33 11.72 9.95 -0.75
CA ILE A 33 10.94 8.71 -0.90
C ILE A 33 10.71 8.46 -2.39
N MET A 34 10.88 7.21 -2.80
CA MET A 34 10.62 6.75 -4.16
C MET A 34 9.52 5.69 -4.15
N VAL A 35 8.45 5.94 -4.91
CA VAL A 35 7.33 5.01 -5.10
C VAL A 35 7.59 4.20 -6.37
N ILE A 36 7.73 2.88 -6.23
CA ILE A 36 7.97 1.97 -7.36
C ILE A 36 6.83 0.98 -7.47
N HIS A 37 6.06 1.14 -8.55
CA HIS A 37 5.19 0.10 -9.08
C HIS A 37 5.89 -0.62 -10.23
N HIS A 38 5.42 -1.80 -10.60
CA HIS A 38 5.94 -2.54 -11.75
C HIS A 38 4.82 -2.99 -12.69
N THR A 39 5.15 -3.12 -13.97
CA THR A 39 4.30 -3.77 -14.97
C THR A 39 4.19 -5.26 -14.70
N ASP A 40 3.16 -5.91 -15.27
CA ASP A 40 2.90 -7.34 -15.06
C ASP A 40 2.76 -7.67 -13.55
N SER A 41 2.14 -6.74 -12.81
CA SER A 41 1.88 -6.94 -11.39
C SER A 41 0.70 -7.88 -11.21
N GLY A 42 0.86 -8.91 -10.39
CA GLY A 42 -0.24 -9.81 -10.03
C GLY A 42 -1.50 -9.08 -9.53
N ALA A 43 -1.32 -7.88 -8.97
CA ALA A 43 -2.39 -7.03 -8.46
C ALA A 43 -3.29 -6.40 -9.53
N ILE A 44 -2.94 -6.49 -10.82
CA ILE A 44 -3.82 -6.04 -11.92
C ILE A 44 -4.80 -7.13 -12.37
N HIS A 45 -4.63 -8.36 -11.88
CA HIS A 45 -5.41 -9.52 -12.32
C HIS A 45 -6.56 -9.87 -11.37
N PHE A 46 -6.77 -9.08 -10.31
CA PHE A 46 -7.86 -9.26 -9.37
C PHE A 46 -8.39 -7.92 -8.86
N THR A 47 -9.65 -7.92 -8.45
CA THR A 47 -10.26 -6.87 -7.65
C THR A 47 -10.22 -7.23 -6.17
N ASN A 48 -10.42 -6.24 -5.29
CA ASN A 48 -10.59 -6.53 -3.87
C ASN A 48 -11.80 -7.45 -3.62
N GLU A 49 -12.86 -7.36 -4.44
CA GLU A 49 -14.04 -8.19 -4.27
C GLU A 49 -13.79 -9.66 -4.65
N ASP A 50 -13.01 -9.92 -5.71
CA ASP A 50 -12.64 -11.29 -6.09
C ASP A 50 -11.94 -12.02 -4.92
N ILE A 51 -11.06 -11.31 -4.21
CA ILE A 51 -10.36 -11.86 -3.03
C ILE A 51 -11.32 -12.04 -1.86
N ARG A 52 -12.24 -11.09 -1.62
CA ARG A 52 -13.26 -11.22 -0.56
C ARG A 52 -14.18 -12.42 -0.82
N ASP A 53 -14.62 -12.62 -2.05
CA ASP A 53 -15.42 -13.78 -2.45
C ASP A 53 -14.68 -15.09 -2.20
N SER A 54 -13.43 -15.17 -2.63
CA SER A 54 -12.57 -16.34 -2.39
C SER A 54 -12.40 -16.65 -0.90
N LEU A 55 -12.17 -15.62 -0.07
CA LEU A 55 -12.03 -15.78 1.38
C LEU A 55 -13.36 -16.18 2.05
N ARG A 56 -14.49 -15.57 1.66
CA ARG A 56 -15.81 -15.92 2.20
C ARG A 56 -16.19 -17.37 1.89
N ALA A 57 -15.81 -17.87 0.71
CA ALA A 57 -16.04 -19.27 0.32
C ALA A 57 -15.24 -20.27 1.18
N CYS A 58 -14.07 -19.86 1.70
CA CYS A 58 -13.19 -20.74 2.46
C CYS A 58 -13.32 -20.60 3.99
N MET A 59 -13.99 -19.56 4.49
CA MET A 59 -14.02 -19.20 5.92
C MET A 59 -15.42 -19.30 6.54
N PRO A 60 -15.52 -19.69 7.84
CA PRO A 60 -16.79 -19.65 8.56
C PRO A 60 -17.43 -18.26 8.53
N THR A 61 -18.77 -18.21 8.42
CA THR A 61 -19.57 -16.97 8.31
C THR A 61 -19.31 -15.94 9.40
N LYS A 62 -18.93 -16.38 10.61
CA LYS A 62 -18.55 -15.49 11.72
C LYS A 62 -17.36 -14.56 11.41
N HIS A 63 -16.55 -14.88 10.39
CA HIS A 63 -15.41 -14.07 9.95
C HIS A 63 -15.72 -13.17 8.75
N HIS A 64 -16.90 -13.31 8.12
CA HIS A 64 -17.23 -12.56 6.89
C HIS A 64 -17.28 -11.05 7.11
N HIS A 65 -17.69 -10.61 8.31
CA HIS A 65 -17.68 -9.19 8.65
C HIS A 65 -16.27 -8.58 8.53
N GLU A 66 -15.23 -9.27 9.02
CA GLU A 66 -13.85 -8.78 8.96
C GLU A 66 -13.35 -8.67 7.51
N ILE A 67 -13.66 -9.67 6.68
CA ILE A 67 -13.26 -9.74 5.27
C ILE A 67 -13.74 -8.52 4.46
N ASN A 68 -14.94 -8.01 4.76
CA ASN A 68 -15.53 -6.88 4.03
C ASN A 68 -14.71 -5.59 4.13
N TYR A 69 -13.96 -5.40 5.22
CA TYR A 69 -13.16 -4.20 5.46
C TYR A 69 -11.70 -4.34 5.03
N MET A 70 -11.30 -5.52 4.54
CA MET A 70 -9.94 -5.75 4.07
C MET A 70 -9.71 -5.13 2.69
N ALA A 71 -8.48 -4.65 2.46
CA ALA A 71 -7.95 -4.26 1.18
C ALA A 71 -6.74 -5.13 0.85
N PHE A 72 -6.63 -5.56 -0.41
CA PHE A 72 -5.71 -6.61 -0.86
C PHE A 72 -4.70 -6.14 -1.91
N GLY A 73 -4.61 -4.83 -2.12
CA GLY A 73 -3.61 -4.27 -3.04
C GLY A 73 -4.02 -4.24 -4.50
N ALA A 74 -5.30 -4.46 -4.84
CA ALA A 74 -5.78 -4.45 -6.23
C ALA A 74 -5.42 -3.14 -6.95
N ILE A 75 -5.08 -3.23 -8.23
CA ILE A 75 -4.68 -2.11 -9.10
C ILE A 75 -5.55 -2.12 -10.36
N ASP A 76 -6.47 -1.16 -10.46
CA ASP A 76 -7.29 -1.00 -11.68
C ASP A 76 -6.53 -0.31 -12.82
N ASN A 77 -5.77 0.73 -12.48
CA ASN A 77 -4.97 1.49 -13.42
C ASN A 77 -3.58 1.76 -12.84
N LEU A 78 -2.56 1.09 -13.38
CA LEU A 78 -1.19 1.16 -12.88
C LEU A 78 -0.64 2.59 -12.80
N LYS A 79 -0.86 3.40 -13.85
CA LYS A 79 -0.34 4.78 -13.87
C LYS A 79 -1.05 5.65 -12.83
N GLN A 80 -2.38 5.53 -12.76
CA GLN A 80 -3.15 6.29 -11.79
C GLN A 80 -2.86 5.86 -10.36
N SER A 81 -2.58 4.57 -10.13
CA SER A 81 -2.19 4.05 -8.83
C SER A 81 -0.94 4.73 -8.30
N VAL A 82 0.11 4.86 -9.12
CA VAL A 82 1.34 5.57 -8.73
C VAL A 82 1.05 7.04 -8.40
N ILE A 83 0.21 7.71 -9.20
CA ILE A 83 -0.13 9.12 -8.99
C ILE A 83 -0.90 9.30 -7.67
N ASN A 84 -1.86 8.40 -7.39
CA ASN A 84 -2.65 8.42 -6.16
C ASN A 84 -1.75 8.20 -4.94
N ASP A 85 -0.85 7.22 -5.00
CA ASP A 85 0.11 6.94 -3.93
C ASP A 85 1.03 8.13 -3.62
N ILE A 86 1.51 8.82 -4.67
CA ILE A 86 2.31 10.04 -4.50
C ILE A 86 1.48 11.16 -3.88
N ALA A 87 0.20 11.31 -4.24
CA ALA A 87 -0.69 12.29 -3.64
C ALA A 87 -0.88 12.03 -2.14
N ILE A 88 -1.16 10.78 -1.75
CA ILE A 88 -1.29 10.37 -0.35
C ILE A 88 -0.02 10.68 0.45
N LEU A 89 1.17 10.39 -0.10
CA LEU A 89 2.43 10.75 0.56
C LEU A 89 2.61 12.26 0.74
N ARG A 90 2.21 13.07 -0.24
CA ARG A 90 2.33 14.53 -0.16
C ARG A 90 1.36 15.16 0.84
N GLU A 91 0.20 14.54 1.01
CA GLU A 91 -0.81 14.96 1.99
C GLU A 91 -0.52 14.43 3.41
N ASN A 92 0.39 13.46 3.55
CA ASN A 92 0.78 12.92 4.85
C ASN A 92 1.52 13.95 5.72
N HIS A 93 0.83 14.47 6.74
CA HIS A 93 1.37 15.45 7.67
C HIS A 93 2.28 14.86 8.76
N TYR A 94 2.41 13.54 8.83
CA TYR A 94 3.19 12.85 9.87
C TYR A 94 4.62 12.52 9.43
N THR A 95 4.90 12.55 8.14
CA THR A 95 6.28 12.58 7.64
C THR A 95 6.83 13.99 7.76
N ARG A 96 8.09 14.14 8.17
CA ARG A 96 8.81 15.42 8.09
C ARG A 96 8.72 15.88 6.64
N ARG A 97 8.49 17.18 6.42
CA ARG A 97 8.34 17.73 5.07
C ARG A 97 9.57 17.41 4.21
N ILE A 98 9.46 16.35 3.42
CA ILE A 98 10.43 15.93 2.43
C ILE A 98 10.34 16.97 1.31
N ARG A 99 11.39 17.79 1.16
CA ARG A 99 11.45 18.88 0.16
C ARG A 99 11.89 18.37 -1.20
#